data_AF-A0A956LA84-F1
#
_entry.id   AF-A0A956LA84-F1
#
_cell.length_a   1.000
_cell.length_b   1.000
_cell.length_c   1.000
_cell.angle_alpha   90.00
_cell.angle_beta   90.00
_cell.angle_gamma   90.00
#
_symmetry.space_group_name_H-M   'P 1'
#
loop_
_entity.id
_entity.type
_entity.pdbx_description
1 polymer ?
#
loop_
_entity_poly.entity_id
_entity_poly.type
_entity_poly.pdbx_seq_one_letter_code
_entity_poly.pdbx_strand_id
1 'polypeptide(L)'
;DRKDPGSPTWSDVELPRWLLRSRLARHNGAPLAGNINRTNFDGHGRTALAWLADDGDVLAPRRLYAHLERAYLEADPAARQHHLAMALVCLGALLHVAQDLSVPAHARGDVSAMFLPLSDVPGDRGLPLQELARDAYGRAGLPTPLALTPRPAEEVARGTPRAPTLQGHVLGHDTWPGLVQQAGGRYFSESSLPGPRALEPTLSPQQAAAALLEGAVLDPSEREGAQLSPWPASRGYLLGGSGAPLAAFRVDAEQQVHLWLDRRVHRLQMQQLIPLGVDAGRSILDLVHAGWPAMDVDRQARTVSLTPGATWSAATLLVMLEDAAGRREAIAEMAMQGPARHRVVEAWPAALPEGSRVVLVLRNPAGTLPAATEHALDLRPPAEESEATPVPRATMPKARSGGPATRPSGARPPLRKASDGATPDSE
;
A
#
# COMPACT_ATOMS: atom_id res chain seq x y z
N ASP A 1 -8.05 -7.80 14.20
CA ASP A 1 -7.07 -6.75 13.91
C ASP A 1 -6.22 -6.36 15.13
N ARG A 2 -6.67 -5.44 16.02
CA ARG A 2 -5.91 -5.02 17.22
C ARG A 2 -5.35 -6.16 18.10
N LYS A 3 -6.15 -7.19 18.37
CA LYS A 3 -5.74 -8.33 19.25
C LYS A 3 -5.27 -9.57 18.47
N ASP A 4 -5.77 -9.71 17.26
CA ASP A 4 -5.47 -10.82 16.35
C ASP A 4 -5.49 -10.27 14.91
N PRO A 5 -4.32 -9.91 14.36
CA PRO A 5 -4.17 -9.45 12.99
C PRO A 5 -4.65 -10.47 11.95
N GLY A 6 -4.63 -11.78 12.26
CA GLY A 6 -5.00 -12.87 11.35
C GLY A 6 -6.50 -13.12 11.24
N SER A 7 -7.32 -12.47 12.07
CA SER A 7 -8.75 -12.71 12.11
C SER A 7 -9.44 -12.40 10.77
N PRO A 8 -10.40 -13.24 10.31
CA PRO A 8 -11.13 -12.99 9.07
C PRO A 8 -12.18 -11.88 9.22
N THR A 9 -12.52 -11.52 10.46
CA THR A 9 -13.49 -10.48 10.77
C THR A 9 -12.89 -9.46 11.71
N TRP A 10 -13.51 -8.29 11.75
CA TRP A 10 -13.10 -7.25 12.67
C TRP A 10 -14.31 -6.55 13.30
N SER A 11 -14.03 -5.88 14.41
CA SER A 11 -15.00 -5.17 15.21
C SER A 11 -14.41 -3.91 15.80
N ASP A 12 -15.07 -2.79 15.59
CA ASP A 12 -14.87 -1.59 16.39
C ASP A 12 -15.56 -1.78 17.75
N VAL A 13 -14.79 -1.61 18.83
CA VAL A 13 -15.27 -1.73 20.21
C VAL A 13 -15.41 -0.39 20.91
N GLU A 14 -14.95 0.69 20.28
CA GLU A 14 -14.89 2.02 20.89
C GLU A 14 -16.26 2.72 20.87
N LEU A 15 -17.07 2.47 19.83
CA LEU A 15 -18.40 3.03 19.70
C LEU A 15 -19.47 1.94 19.55
N PRO A 16 -20.63 2.08 20.20
CA PRO A 16 -21.76 1.19 19.97
C PRO A 16 -22.19 1.17 18.49
N ARG A 17 -22.52 -0.01 17.96
CA ARG A 17 -22.96 -0.23 16.57
C ARG A 17 -24.01 0.77 16.07
N TRP A 18 -25.01 1.07 16.92
CA TRP A 18 -26.09 1.99 16.57
C TRP A 18 -25.59 3.43 16.33
N LEU A 19 -24.55 3.83 17.05
CA LEU A 19 -23.92 5.14 16.90
C LEU A 19 -23.09 5.20 15.63
N LEU A 20 -22.34 4.14 15.30
CA LEU A 20 -21.60 4.03 14.04
C LEU A 20 -22.54 4.08 12.82
N ARG A 21 -23.65 3.33 12.84
CA ARG A 21 -24.71 3.40 11.82
C ARG A 21 -25.27 4.82 11.68
N SER A 22 -25.57 5.46 12.80
CA SER A 22 -26.10 6.83 12.82
C SER A 22 -25.11 7.84 12.23
N ARG A 23 -23.82 7.70 12.55
CA ARG A 23 -22.75 8.52 11.97
C ARG A 23 -22.63 8.28 10.46
N LEU A 24 -22.62 7.03 10.01
CA LEU A 24 -22.56 6.73 8.57
C LEU A 24 -23.73 7.34 7.79
N ALA A 25 -24.96 7.22 8.31
CA ALA A 25 -26.14 7.80 7.66
C ALA A 25 -26.09 9.33 7.59
N ARG A 26 -25.61 9.99 8.64
CA ARG A 26 -25.49 11.45 8.67
C ARG A 26 -24.34 11.97 7.81
N HIS A 27 -23.25 11.22 7.68
CA HIS A 27 -22.00 11.72 7.09
C HIS A 27 -21.77 11.25 5.65
N ASN A 28 -22.10 10.00 5.32
CA ASN A 28 -21.81 9.43 4.00
C ASN A 28 -23.05 9.35 3.09
N GLY A 29 -24.14 10.02 3.49
CA GLY A 29 -25.41 9.98 2.76
C GLY A 29 -26.08 8.60 2.73
N ALA A 30 -25.67 7.68 3.62
CA ALA A 30 -26.30 6.37 3.69
C ALA A 30 -27.77 6.53 4.10
N PRO A 31 -28.71 5.85 3.43
CA PRO A 31 -30.13 6.09 3.64
C PRO A 31 -30.53 5.80 5.09
N LEU A 32 -31.44 6.60 5.64
CA LEU A 32 -32.03 6.36 6.96
C LEU A 32 -32.70 4.98 7.02
N ALA A 33 -33.25 4.52 5.88
CA ALA A 33 -33.75 3.17 5.71
C ALA A 33 -32.69 2.11 6.04
N GLY A 34 -31.43 2.37 5.69
CA GLY A 34 -30.25 1.56 6.03
C GLY A 34 -29.97 1.43 7.53
N ASN A 35 -30.34 2.45 8.33
CA ASN A 35 -30.24 2.37 9.80
C ASN A 35 -31.37 1.50 10.38
N ILE A 36 -32.57 1.63 9.81
CA ILE A 36 -33.77 0.93 10.27
C ILE A 36 -33.69 -0.56 9.93
N ASN A 37 -33.31 -0.91 8.71
CA ASN A 37 -33.17 -2.29 8.23
C ASN A 37 -31.84 -2.95 8.65
N ARG A 38 -30.95 -2.21 9.32
CA ARG A 38 -29.61 -2.64 9.76
C ARG A 38 -28.67 -3.06 8.63
N THR A 39 -28.87 -2.53 7.42
CA THR A 39 -27.95 -2.77 6.29
C THR A 39 -26.81 -1.76 6.23
N ASN A 40 -26.90 -0.65 6.97
CA ASN A 40 -25.78 0.28 7.11
C ASN A 40 -24.64 -0.35 7.90
N PHE A 41 -23.42 -0.02 7.48
CA PHE A 41 -22.20 -0.42 8.16
C PHE A 41 -22.26 -0.07 9.65
N ASP A 42 -21.87 -1.03 10.49
CA ASP A 42 -22.14 -1.01 11.91
C ASP A 42 -20.90 -1.19 12.79
N GLY A 43 -19.71 -1.01 12.21
CA GLY A 43 -18.45 -1.24 12.90
C GLY A 43 -17.96 -2.68 12.84
N HIS A 44 -18.56 -3.53 12.01
CA HIS A 44 -18.08 -4.88 11.76
C HIS A 44 -17.94 -5.15 10.27
N GLY A 45 -17.03 -6.06 9.93
CA GLY A 45 -16.84 -6.46 8.54
C GLY A 45 -15.80 -7.55 8.38
N ARG A 46 -15.56 -7.91 7.12
CA ARG A 46 -14.42 -8.72 6.71
C ARG A 46 -13.15 -7.88 6.83
N THR A 47 -12.06 -8.51 7.27
CA THR A 47 -10.74 -7.86 7.27
C THR A 47 -10.19 -7.76 5.86
N ALA A 48 -9.16 -6.92 5.67
CA ALA A 48 -8.37 -6.91 4.44
C ALA A 48 -7.84 -8.33 4.12
N LEU A 49 -7.42 -9.11 5.11
CA LEU A 49 -7.01 -10.50 4.92
C LEU A 49 -8.13 -11.40 4.39
N ALA A 50 -9.33 -11.29 4.96
CA ALA A 50 -10.47 -12.04 4.45
C ALA A 50 -10.89 -11.59 3.04
N TRP A 51 -10.66 -10.32 2.69
CA TRP A 51 -10.88 -9.80 1.34
C TRP A 51 -9.85 -10.35 0.34
N LEU A 52 -8.58 -10.53 0.74
CA LEU A 52 -7.55 -11.14 -0.13
C LEU A 52 -7.92 -12.55 -0.62
N ALA A 53 -8.73 -13.26 0.16
CA ALA A 53 -9.24 -14.60 -0.14
C ALA A 53 -10.71 -14.59 -0.62
N ASP A 54 -11.29 -13.44 -0.95
CA ASP A 54 -12.70 -13.35 -1.31
C ASP A 54 -12.97 -13.72 -2.77
N ASP A 55 -13.59 -14.87 -2.99
CA ASP A 55 -13.97 -15.33 -4.34
C ASP A 55 -15.19 -14.59 -4.92
N GLY A 56 -16.02 -14.01 -4.04
CA GLY A 56 -17.26 -13.33 -4.41
C GLY A 56 -17.06 -11.88 -4.83
N ASP A 57 -15.97 -11.25 -4.41
CA ASP A 57 -15.66 -9.86 -4.70
C ASP A 57 -15.03 -9.73 -6.10
N VAL A 58 -15.54 -8.77 -6.88
CA VAL A 58 -15.13 -8.54 -8.27
C VAL A 58 -13.77 -7.82 -8.39
N LEU A 59 -13.26 -7.25 -7.30
CA LEU A 59 -12.00 -6.53 -7.20
C LEU A 59 -10.93 -7.29 -6.39
N ALA A 60 -11.30 -8.39 -5.72
CA ALA A 60 -10.37 -9.18 -4.93
C ALA A 60 -9.26 -9.83 -5.78
N PRO A 61 -8.11 -10.22 -5.18
CA PRO A 61 -6.95 -10.70 -5.91
C PRO A 61 -7.22 -11.86 -6.88
N ARG A 62 -8.16 -12.76 -6.56
CA ARG A 62 -8.49 -13.86 -7.47
C ARG A 62 -8.98 -13.37 -8.84
N ARG A 63 -9.70 -12.24 -8.89
CA ARG A 63 -10.15 -11.61 -10.14
C ARG A 63 -9.01 -10.98 -10.90
N LEU A 64 -8.08 -10.33 -10.19
CA LEU A 64 -6.82 -9.87 -10.77
C LEU A 64 -6.10 -11.02 -11.48
N TYR A 65 -5.97 -12.19 -10.85
CA TYR A 65 -5.23 -13.33 -11.41
C TYR A 65 -5.90 -13.85 -12.68
N ALA A 66 -7.22 -14.05 -12.63
CA ALA A 66 -7.99 -14.50 -13.78
C ALA A 66 -7.92 -13.52 -14.95
N HIS A 67 -7.96 -12.20 -14.68
CA HIS A 67 -7.83 -11.19 -15.72
C HIS A 67 -6.41 -11.11 -16.28
N LEU A 68 -5.36 -11.23 -15.46
CA LEU A 68 -3.99 -11.30 -15.95
C LEU A 68 -3.78 -12.52 -16.84
N GLU A 69 -4.22 -13.71 -16.42
CA GLU A 69 -4.12 -14.92 -17.22
C GLU A 69 -4.79 -14.73 -18.59
N ARG A 70 -6.02 -14.21 -18.63
CA ARG A 70 -6.74 -13.95 -19.90
C ARG A 70 -6.07 -12.86 -20.73
N ALA A 71 -5.48 -11.84 -20.09
CA ALA A 71 -4.73 -10.80 -20.80
C ALA A 71 -3.53 -11.36 -21.59
N TYR A 72 -2.95 -12.49 -21.16
CA TYR A 72 -1.86 -13.16 -21.87
C TYR A 72 -2.33 -14.28 -22.81
N LEU A 73 -3.47 -14.93 -22.53
CA LEU A 73 -3.86 -16.16 -23.24
C LEU A 73 -4.95 -15.99 -24.29
N GLU A 74 -5.77 -14.94 -24.23
CA GLU A 74 -6.87 -14.77 -25.18
C GLU A 74 -6.36 -14.64 -26.62
N ALA A 75 -7.03 -15.34 -27.54
CA ALA A 75 -6.65 -15.35 -28.95
C ALA A 75 -6.79 -13.96 -29.56
N ASP A 76 -7.90 -13.27 -29.28
CA ASP A 76 -8.20 -11.96 -29.84
C ASP A 76 -7.47 -10.83 -29.10
N PRO A 77 -6.78 -9.91 -29.81
CA PRO A 77 -6.08 -8.79 -29.17
C PRO A 77 -7.01 -7.84 -28.41
N ALA A 78 -8.25 -7.62 -28.86
CA ALA A 78 -9.18 -6.73 -28.15
C ALA A 78 -9.63 -7.36 -26.82
N ALA A 79 -9.88 -8.68 -26.80
CA ALA A 79 -10.13 -9.42 -25.56
C ALA A 79 -8.93 -9.35 -24.59
N ARG A 80 -7.69 -9.51 -25.07
CA ARG A 80 -6.48 -9.34 -24.25
C ARG A 80 -6.39 -7.95 -23.62
N GLN A 81 -6.61 -6.91 -24.42
CA GLN A 81 -6.60 -5.51 -23.94
C GLN A 81 -7.70 -5.25 -22.90
N HIS A 82 -8.92 -5.76 -23.13
CA HIS A 82 -10.01 -5.65 -22.16
C HIS A 82 -9.62 -6.29 -20.82
N HIS A 83 -9.05 -7.49 -20.84
CA HIS A 83 -8.64 -8.16 -19.62
C HIS A 83 -7.44 -7.51 -18.94
N LEU A 84 -6.50 -6.94 -19.70
CA LEU A 84 -5.44 -6.12 -19.13
C LEU A 84 -6.01 -4.90 -18.41
N ALA A 85 -6.99 -4.21 -19.01
CA ALA A 85 -7.65 -3.08 -18.36
C ALA A 85 -8.35 -3.49 -17.05
N MET A 86 -9.08 -4.61 -17.05
CA MET A 86 -9.73 -5.14 -15.84
C MET A 86 -8.72 -5.58 -14.77
N ALA A 87 -7.60 -6.18 -15.18
CA ALA A 87 -6.50 -6.52 -14.29
C ALA A 87 -5.93 -5.26 -13.63
N LEU A 88 -5.71 -4.17 -14.37
CA LEU A 88 -5.23 -2.91 -13.81
C LEU A 88 -6.22 -2.29 -12.80
N VAL A 89 -7.52 -2.41 -13.03
CA VAL A 89 -8.55 -1.99 -12.05
C VAL A 89 -8.45 -2.81 -10.75
N CYS A 90 -8.37 -4.14 -10.86
CA CYS A 90 -8.23 -5.00 -9.67
C CYS A 90 -6.90 -4.76 -8.94
N LEU A 91 -5.82 -4.53 -9.70
CA LEU A 91 -4.51 -4.18 -9.13
C LEU A 91 -4.56 -2.85 -8.39
N GLY A 92 -5.25 -1.84 -8.93
CA GLY A 92 -5.49 -0.57 -8.23
C GLY A 92 -6.23 -0.78 -6.90
N ALA A 93 -7.26 -1.63 -6.87
CA ALA A 93 -7.97 -1.97 -5.64
C ALA A 93 -7.07 -2.68 -4.62
N LEU A 94 -6.26 -3.65 -5.07
CA LEU A 94 -5.29 -4.34 -4.21
C LEU A 94 -4.27 -3.38 -3.61
N LEU A 95 -3.68 -2.51 -4.43
CA LEU A 95 -2.71 -1.52 -3.97
C LEU A 95 -3.35 -0.53 -3.00
N HIS A 96 -4.59 -0.11 -3.24
CA HIS A 96 -5.34 0.75 -2.35
C HIS A 96 -5.51 0.11 -0.96
N VAL A 97 -6.01 -1.13 -0.91
CA VAL A 97 -6.18 -1.86 0.36
C VAL A 97 -4.84 -2.04 1.09
N ALA A 98 -3.78 -2.39 0.37
CA ALA A 98 -2.45 -2.54 0.98
C ALA A 98 -1.89 -1.21 1.50
N GLN A 99 -2.07 -0.11 0.78
CA GLN A 99 -1.61 1.21 1.22
C GLN A 99 -2.42 1.75 2.38
N ASP A 100 -3.71 1.46 2.45
CA ASP A 100 -4.54 1.81 3.61
C ASP A 100 -4.02 1.14 4.88
N LEU A 101 -3.53 -0.10 4.80
CA LEU A 101 -2.89 -0.78 5.94
C LEU A 101 -1.56 -0.14 6.39
N SER A 102 -1.04 0.87 5.69
CA SER A 102 0.06 1.70 6.21
C SER A 102 -0.42 2.80 7.17
N VAL A 103 -1.73 3.00 7.30
CA VAL A 103 -2.35 3.96 8.23
C VAL A 103 -2.72 3.24 9.53
N PRO A 104 -2.32 3.74 10.73
CA PRO A 104 -2.52 3.01 11.98
C PRO A 104 -3.99 2.71 12.28
N ALA A 105 -4.91 3.62 11.92
CA ALA A 105 -6.34 3.42 12.12
C ALA A 105 -6.88 2.25 11.27
N HIS A 106 -6.52 2.20 9.98
CA HIS A 106 -6.90 1.12 9.07
C HIS A 106 -6.32 -0.23 9.47
N ALA A 107 -5.02 -0.26 9.80
CA ALA A 107 -4.33 -1.47 10.27
C ALA A 107 -4.75 -1.96 11.66
N ARG A 108 -5.65 -1.23 12.34
CA ARG A 108 -6.20 -1.61 13.64
C ARG A 108 -7.72 -1.84 13.57
N GLY A 109 -8.36 -1.60 12.43
CA GLY A 109 -9.81 -1.60 12.31
C GLY A 109 -10.47 -0.52 13.19
N ASP A 110 -9.79 0.62 13.34
CA ASP A 110 -10.27 1.77 14.10
C ASP A 110 -11.14 2.68 13.23
N VAL A 111 -12.38 2.27 13.02
CA VAL A 111 -13.30 3.06 12.20
C VAL A 111 -13.87 4.26 12.96
N SER A 112 -13.90 4.21 14.28
CA SER A 112 -14.26 5.34 15.13
C SER A 112 -13.38 6.57 14.88
N ALA A 113 -12.08 6.37 14.64
CA ALA A 113 -11.16 7.44 14.25
C ALA A 113 -11.56 8.12 12.92
N MET A 114 -12.14 7.39 11.97
CA MET A 114 -12.59 7.95 10.68
C MET A 114 -13.76 8.94 10.82
N PHE A 115 -14.45 8.94 11.97
CA PHE A 115 -15.54 9.85 12.27
C PHE A 115 -15.16 10.99 13.21
N LEU A 116 -13.85 11.24 13.39
CA LEU A 116 -13.38 12.39 14.17
C LEU A 116 -13.57 13.68 13.40
N PRO A 117 -13.94 14.78 14.08
CA PRO A 117 -14.09 16.09 13.43
C PRO A 117 -12.73 16.58 12.92
N LEU A 118 -12.67 16.95 11.65
CA LEU A 118 -11.50 17.64 11.08
C LEU A 118 -11.59 19.16 11.27
N SER A 119 -12.82 19.69 11.38
CA SER A 119 -13.10 21.08 11.72
C SER A 119 -14.43 21.21 12.48
N ASP A 120 -14.78 22.45 12.84
CA ASP A 120 -16.07 22.78 13.45
C ASP A 120 -17.24 22.69 12.46
N VAL A 121 -16.97 22.49 11.16
CA VAL A 121 -18.00 22.38 10.13
C VAL A 121 -18.75 21.05 10.31
N PRO A 122 -20.09 21.05 10.47
CA PRO A 122 -20.86 19.83 10.59
C PRO A 122 -20.67 18.93 9.36
N GLY A 123 -20.27 17.68 9.61
CA GLY A 123 -20.01 16.69 8.56
C GLY A 123 -18.56 16.63 8.09
N ASP A 124 -17.72 17.60 8.44
CA ASP A 124 -16.28 17.55 8.13
C ASP A 124 -15.56 16.59 9.08
N ARG A 125 -15.34 15.37 8.59
CA ARG A 125 -14.96 14.20 9.38
C ARG A 125 -13.97 13.37 8.59
N GLY A 126 -13.02 12.74 9.29
CA GLY A 126 -12.03 11.89 8.67
C GLY A 126 -10.87 11.62 9.61
N LEU A 127 -9.78 11.10 9.05
CA LEU A 127 -8.54 10.87 9.80
C LEU A 127 -7.64 12.11 9.72
N PRO A 128 -7.36 12.79 10.86
CA PRO A 128 -6.44 13.92 10.91
C PRO A 128 -5.07 13.65 10.26
N LEU A 129 -4.54 12.42 10.42
CA LEU A 129 -3.30 11.99 9.77
C LEU A 129 -3.40 12.04 8.24
N GLN A 130 -4.49 11.51 7.67
CA GLN A 130 -4.68 11.49 6.22
C GLN A 130 -4.94 12.89 5.66
N GLU A 131 -5.67 13.73 6.39
CA GLU A 131 -5.90 15.12 5.98
C GLU A 131 -4.60 15.92 5.98
N LEU A 132 -3.79 15.77 7.02
CA LEU A 132 -2.46 16.37 7.06
C LEU A 132 -1.56 15.83 5.95
N ALA A 133 -1.67 14.53 5.62
CA ALA A 133 -0.94 13.93 4.51
C ALA A 133 -1.39 14.52 3.17
N ARG A 134 -2.70 14.63 2.91
CA ARG A 134 -3.25 15.26 1.70
C ARG A 134 -2.76 16.70 1.53
N ASP A 135 -2.75 17.47 2.61
CA ASP A 135 -2.30 18.85 2.58
C ASP A 135 -0.78 18.97 2.38
N ALA A 136 -0.01 18.06 2.98
CA ALA A 136 1.44 18.10 2.95
C ALA A 136 2.06 17.34 1.77
N TYR A 137 1.37 16.41 1.11
CA TYR A 137 1.95 15.55 0.10
C TYR A 137 2.48 16.36 -1.11
N GLY A 138 3.73 16.12 -1.49
CA GLY A 138 4.44 16.87 -2.52
C GLY A 138 4.79 18.31 -2.12
N ARG A 139 4.51 18.71 -0.88
CA ARG A 139 4.73 20.04 -0.31
C ARG A 139 5.53 19.90 1.00
N ALA A 140 6.14 21.00 1.47
CA ALA A 140 6.76 21.07 2.81
C ALA A 140 7.76 19.92 3.18
N GLY A 141 8.41 19.29 2.20
CA GLY A 141 9.31 18.17 2.46
C GLY A 141 8.57 16.93 2.97
N LEU A 142 7.36 16.66 2.46
CA LEU A 142 6.63 15.41 2.71
C LEU A 142 6.06 14.78 1.42
N PRO A 143 6.40 13.51 1.15
CA PRO A 143 7.70 12.97 1.54
C PRO A 143 8.75 13.92 0.92
N THR A 144 9.69 14.46 1.71
CA THR A 144 11.06 14.52 1.17
C THR A 144 11.23 13.11 0.64
N PRO A 145 11.72 12.89 -0.59
CA PRO A 145 12.28 11.59 -0.86
C PRO A 145 13.21 11.37 0.33
N LEU A 146 12.84 10.48 1.27
CA LEU A 146 13.86 9.68 1.86
C LEU A 146 14.59 9.26 0.59
N ALA A 147 15.86 9.66 0.46
CA ALA A 147 16.74 8.80 -0.29
C ALA A 147 16.40 7.45 0.32
N LEU A 148 15.60 6.63 -0.39
CA LEU A 148 15.10 5.36 0.09
C LEU A 148 16.38 4.70 0.53
N THR A 149 16.64 4.72 1.85
CA THR A 149 18.01 4.83 2.41
C THR A 149 18.90 4.02 1.54
N PRO A 150 19.81 4.59 0.71
CA PRO A 150 20.26 3.98 -0.54
C PRO A 150 20.47 2.52 -0.26
N ARG A 151 19.45 1.72 -0.62
CA ARG A 151 19.46 0.32 -0.20
C ARG A 151 20.68 -0.23 -0.91
N PRO A 152 21.47 -1.12 -0.28
CA PRO A 152 22.51 -1.81 -1.00
C PRO A 152 21.90 -2.22 -2.34
N ALA A 153 22.51 -1.83 -3.47
CA ALA A 153 21.90 -2.01 -4.80
C ALA A 153 21.53 -3.47 -5.09
N GLU A 154 22.05 -4.38 -4.27
CA GLU A 154 21.81 -5.82 -4.21
C GLU A 154 20.44 -6.21 -3.61
N GLU A 155 19.79 -5.38 -2.78
CA GLU A 155 18.46 -5.66 -2.16
C GLU A 155 17.26 -5.17 -2.99
N VAL A 156 17.48 -4.37 -4.03
CA VAL A 156 16.42 -3.89 -4.95
C VAL A 156 16.72 -4.32 -6.37
N ALA A 157 16.93 -5.62 -6.57
CA ALA A 157 16.63 -6.19 -7.87
C ALA A 157 15.13 -5.97 -8.14
N ARG A 158 14.78 -5.14 -9.13
CA ARG A 158 13.39 -5.09 -9.62
C ARG A 158 12.93 -6.51 -9.93
N GLY A 159 11.69 -6.85 -9.59
CA GLY A 159 11.14 -8.18 -9.77
C GLY A 159 11.37 -9.15 -8.61
N THR A 160 11.92 -8.72 -7.48
CA THR A 160 11.94 -9.52 -6.23
C THR A 160 11.04 -8.91 -5.17
N PRO A 161 9.89 -9.55 -4.85
CA PRO A 161 9.02 -9.07 -3.79
C PRO A 161 9.63 -9.34 -2.41
N ARG A 162 9.30 -8.48 -1.44
CA ARG A 162 9.69 -8.63 -0.02
C ARG A 162 9.04 -9.82 0.67
N ALA A 163 7.85 -10.20 0.23
CA ALA A 163 7.16 -11.38 0.72
C ALA A 163 6.63 -12.19 -0.48
N PRO A 164 6.66 -13.52 -0.42
CA PRO A 164 6.23 -14.37 -1.53
C PRO A 164 4.71 -14.44 -1.67
N THR A 165 3.94 -13.86 -0.74
CA THR A 165 2.47 -13.88 -0.74
C THR A 165 1.90 -12.53 -0.37
N LEU A 166 0.65 -12.24 -0.78
CA LEU A 166 -0.07 -11.03 -0.36
C LEU A 166 -0.27 -11.00 1.15
N GLN A 167 -0.59 -12.15 1.76
CA GLN A 167 -0.71 -12.27 3.22
C GLN A 167 0.60 -11.91 3.93
N GLY A 168 1.76 -12.33 3.39
CA GLY A 168 3.07 -11.98 3.95
C GLY A 168 3.39 -10.49 3.88
N HIS A 169 2.85 -9.76 2.91
CA HIS A 169 2.98 -8.28 2.89
C HIS A 169 2.20 -7.63 4.04
N VAL A 170 1.04 -8.21 4.41
CA VAL A 170 0.16 -7.71 5.46
C VAL A 170 0.66 -8.09 6.86
N LEU A 171 0.94 -9.38 7.08
CA LEU A 171 1.28 -9.98 8.37
C LEU A 171 2.78 -10.12 8.63
N GLY A 172 3.61 -10.00 7.60
CA GLY A 172 5.05 -10.21 7.68
C GLY A 172 5.51 -11.53 7.08
N HIS A 173 6.79 -11.57 6.71
CA HIS A 173 7.51 -12.73 6.21
C HIS A 173 9.02 -12.52 6.40
N ASP A 174 9.70 -13.48 7.01
CA ASP A 174 11.13 -13.41 7.32
C ASP A 174 11.54 -12.08 7.99
N THR A 175 12.34 -11.27 7.29
CA THR A 175 12.83 -9.97 7.77
C THR A 175 11.86 -8.82 7.53
N TRP A 176 10.78 -9.04 6.75
CA TRP A 176 9.73 -8.06 6.52
C TRP A 176 8.65 -8.18 7.62
N PRO A 177 8.47 -7.17 8.50
CA PRO A 177 7.55 -7.34 9.63
C PRO A 177 6.06 -7.26 9.29
N GLY A 178 5.71 -6.86 8.06
CA GLY A 178 4.33 -6.70 7.65
C GLY A 178 3.77 -5.30 7.92
N LEU A 179 2.79 -4.89 7.10
CA LEU A 179 2.15 -3.58 7.22
C LEU A 179 1.41 -3.42 8.55
N VAL A 180 0.70 -4.46 9.01
CA VAL A 180 -0.09 -4.38 10.25
C VAL A 180 0.82 -4.19 11.46
N GLN A 181 1.94 -4.92 11.53
CA GLN A 181 2.89 -4.74 12.63
C GLN A 181 3.56 -3.36 12.58
N GLN A 182 3.98 -2.91 11.40
CA GLN A 182 4.70 -1.65 11.24
C GLN A 182 3.81 -0.43 11.49
N ALA A 183 2.59 -0.40 10.95
CA ALA A 183 1.68 0.73 11.10
C ALA A 183 0.79 0.59 12.33
N GLY A 184 0.09 -0.55 12.44
CA GLY A 184 -0.86 -0.82 13.52
C GLY A 184 -0.17 -1.14 14.84
N GLY A 185 0.96 -1.83 14.85
CA GLY A 185 1.67 -2.21 16.07
C GLY A 185 2.49 -1.09 16.71
N ARG A 186 3.12 -0.22 15.91
CA ARG A 186 4.08 0.77 16.43
C ARG A 186 3.51 2.15 16.71
N TYR A 187 2.33 2.45 16.16
CA TYR A 187 1.73 3.78 16.25
C TYR A 187 0.31 3.69 16.80
N PHE A 188 -0.07 4.75 17.53
CA PHE A 188 -1.45 4.98 17.89
C PHE A 188 -2.22 5.60 16.73
N SER A 189 -3.46 5.16 16.56
CA SER A 189 -4.57 5.93 16.02
C SER A 189 -5.32 6.66 17.15
N GLU A 190 -6.16 7.62 16.79
CA GLU A 190 -6.80 8.54 17.72
C GLU A 190 -7.67 7.87 18.78
N SER A 191 -8.36 6.76 18.45
CA SER A 191 -9.15 6.02 19.46
C SER A 191 -8.37 4.91 20.16
N SER A 192 -7.12 4.66 19.74
CA SER A 192 -6.26 3.64 20.37
C SER A 192 -5.38 4.17 21.50
N LEU A 193 -5.44 5.49 21.74
CA LEU A 193 -4.73 6.12 22.85
C LEU A 193 -5.26 5.61 24.19
N PRO A 194 -4.38 5.31 25.16
CA PRO A 194 -4.80 5.06 26.54
C PRO A 194 -5.67 6.20 27.08
N GLY A 195 -6.70 5.83 27.86
CA GLY A 195 -7.54 6.80 28.55
C GLY A 195 -6.77 7.61 29.60
N PRO A 196 -7.34 8.72 30.09
CA PRO A 196 -6.69 9.56 31.09
C PRO A 196 -6.35 8.79 32.37
N ARG A 197 -5.19 9.08 32.97
CA ARG A 197 -4.72 8.40 34.19
C ARG A 197 -4.04 9.37 35.15
N ALA A 198 -4.32 9.23 36.45
CA ALA A 198 -3.55 9.86 37.51
C ALA A 198 -2.16 9.19 37.61
N LEU A 199 -1.10 9.99 37.57
CA LEU A 199 0.27 9.51 37.75
C LEU A 199 0.93 10.28 38.89
N GLU A 200 1.69 9.59 39.75
CA GLU A 200 2.43 10.25 40.81
C GLU A 200 3.62 11.04 40.21
N PRO A 201 3.80 12.34 40.55
CA PRO A 201 4.92 13.13 40.04
C PRO A 201 6.31 12.62 40.45
N THR A 202 6.37 11.76 41.46
CA THR A 202 7.58 11.10 41.98
C THR A 202 8.06 9.94 41.12
N LEU A 203 7.21 9.42 40.21
CA LEU A 203 7.60 8.36 39.28
C LEU A 203 8.73 8.85 38.35
N SER A 204 9.65 7.94 38.02
CA SER A 204 10.59 8.21 36.93
C SER A 204 9.83 8.38 35.59
N PRO A 205 10.41 9.08 34.61
CA PRO A 205 9.83 9.22 33.27
C PRO A 205 9.37 7.90 32.64
N GLN A 206 10.16 6.83 32.84
CA GLN A 206 9.89 5.49 32.31
C GLN A 206 8.77 4.79 33.09
N GLN A 207 8.75 4.92 34.42
CA GLN A 207 7.68 4.36 35.26
C GLN A 207 6.33 5.02 34.95
N ALA A 208 6.32 6.34 34.78
CA ALA A 208 5.12 7.09 34.41
C ALA A 208 4.60 6.67 33.01
N ALA A 209 5.49 6.51 32.03
CA ALA A 209 5.11 6.00 30.71
C ALA A 209 4.58 4.56 30.77
N ALA A 210 5.23 3.67 31.51
CA ALA A 210 4.78 2.29 31.67
C ALA A 210 3.38 2.21 32.30
N ALA A 211 3.10 3.03 33.32
CA ALA A 211 1.79 3.14 33.93
C ALA A 211 0.73 3.70 32.97
N LEU A 212 1.10 4.64 32.10
CA LEU A 212 0.20 5.21 31.09
C LEU A 212 -0.10 4.21 29.96
N LEU A 213 0.88 3.40 29.58
CA LEU A 213 0.80 2.39 28.52
C LEU A 213 0.21 1.05 28.98
N GLU A 214 -0.23 0.93 30.22
CA GLU A 214 -0.84 -0.31 30.71
C GLU A 214 -2.13 -0.62 29.93
N GLY A 215 -2.19 -1.84 29.37
CA GLY A 215 -3.29 -2.29 28.50
C GLY A 215 -3.23 -1.74 27.07
N ALA A 216 -2.26 -0.88 26.75
CA ALA A 216 -2.07 -0.40 25.39
C ALA A 216 -1.63 -1.55 24.47
N VAL A 217 -2.32 -1.67 23.34
CA VAL A 217 -1.94 -2.57 22.25
C VAL A 217 -0.88 -1.85 21.41
N LEU A 218 0.38 -2.05 21.75
CA LEU A 218 1.54 -1.59 21.00
C LEU A 218 2.58 -2.71 20.94
N ASP A 219 3.44 -2.64 19.94
CA ASP A 219 4.63 -3.46 19.82
C ASP A 219 5.46 -3.35 21.11
N PRO A 220 5.90 -4.49 21.70
CA PRO A 220 6.74 -4.48 22.90
C PRO A 220 7.95 -3.56 22.79
N SER A 221 8.59 -3.47 21.63
CA SER A 221 9.76 -2.61 21.41
C SER A 221 9.47 -1.11 21.52
N GLU A 222 8.22 -0.68 21.28
CA GLU A 222 7.83 0.71 21.49
C GLU A 222 7.43 0.97 22.95
N ARG A 223 7.05 -0.06 23.70
CA ARG A 223 6.73 0.03 25.14
C ARG A 223 7.98 -0.04 26.00
N GLU A 224 8.91 -0.93 25.64
CA GLU A 224 10.19 -1.11 26.31
C GLU A 224 11.06 0.14 26.06
N GLY A 225 11.41 0.86 27.12
CA GLY A 225 12.16 2.11 27.01
C GLY A 225 11.31 3.35 26.74
N ALA A 226 9.98 3.23 26.68
CA ALA A 226 9.08 4.38 26.58
C ALA A 226 9.25 5.32 27.79
N GLN A 227 9.08 6.62 27.56
CA GLN A 227 9.20 7.64 28.60
C GLN A 227 8.30 8.86 28.34
N LEU A 228 7.84 9.49 29.42
CA LEU A 228 7.24 10.83 29.35
C LEU A 228 8.34 11.89 29.40
N SER A 229 8.40 12.77 28.40
CA SER A 229 9.46 13.78 28.32
C SER A 229 8.91 15.18 27.97
N PRO A 230 9.25 16.22 28.75
CA PRO A 230 9.86 16.14 30.09
C PRO A 230 8.85 15.61 31.14
N TRP A 231 9.31 14.86 32.14
CA TRP A 231 8.50 14.46 33.31
C TRP A 231 9.27 14.72 34.61
N PRO A 232 8.62 15.23 35.68
CA PRO A 232 7.23 15.67 35.76
C PRO A 232 7.04 17.08 35.18
N ALA A 233 6.27 17.20 34.11
CA ALA A 233 5.87 18.48 33.53
C ALA A 233 4.37 18.46 33.20
N SER A 234 3.74 19.63 33.12
CA SER A 234 2.31 19.73 32.78
C SER A 234 2.00 19.42 31.32
N ARG A 235 3.03 19.35 30.46
CA ARG A 235 2.90 19.01 29.04
C ARG A 235 4.20 18.46 28.48
N GLY A 236 4.10 17.61 27.46
CA GLY A 236 5.26 17.05 26.78
C GLY A 236 4.85 15.99 25.76
N TYR A 237 5.71 15.00 25.57
CA TYR A 237 5.47 13.87 24.69
C TYR A 237 5.69 12.53 25.41
N LEU A 238 4.84 11.57 25.09
CA LEU A 238 5.13 10.15 25.29
C LEU A 238 6.02 9.70 24.15
N LEU A 239 7.27 9.40 24.47
CA LEU A 239 8.25 8.84 23.54
C LEU A 239 8.24 7.31 23.67
N GLY A 240 8.27 6.61 22.54
CA GLY A 240 8.41 5.15 22.50
C GLY A 240 9.85 4.71 22.74
N GLY A 241 10.09 3.39 22.79
CA GLY A 241 11.42 2.80 22.92
C GLY A 241 12.39 3.21 21.80
N SER A 242 11.87 3.51 20.62
CA SER A 242 12.62 4.09 19.49
C SER A 242 13.05 5.55 19.70
N GLY A 243 12.57 6.22 20.75
CA GLY A 243 12.72 7.65 20.99
C GLY A 243 11.76 8.52 20.16
N ALA A 244 10.96 7.93 19.29
CA ALA A 244 9.95 8.64 18.50
C ALA A 244 8.75 9.04 19.38
N PRO A 245 8.17 10.26 19.22
CA PRO A 245 6.91 10.61 19.86
C PRO A 245 5.75 9.74 19.37
N LEU A 246 5.12 9.03 20.30
CA LEU A 246 3.90 8.25 20.10
C LEU A 246 2.63 9.09 20.30
N ALA A 247 2.66 10.01 21.26
CA ALA A 247 1.57 10.93 21.56
C ALA A 247 2.09 12.19 22.28
N ALA A 248 1.37 13.29 22.20
CA ALA A 248 1.54 14.43 23.09
C ALA A 248 0.76 14.18 24.40
N PHE A 249 1.19 14.79 25.51
CA PHE A 249 0.48 14.69 26.78
C PHE A 249 0.30 16.05 27.47
N ARG A 250 -0.71 16.13 28.34
CA ARG A 250 -1.02 17.27 29.21
C ARG A 250 -1.59 16.74 30.53
N VAL A 251 -1.20 17.38 31.63
CA VAL A 251 -1.78 17.16 32.95
C VAL A 251 -2.89 18.18 33.17
N ASP A 252 -4.09 17.72 33.54
CA ASP A 252 -5.23 18.60 33.86
C ASP A 252 -5.23 19.07 35.33
N ALA A 253 -6.29 19.77 35.75
CA ALA A 253 -6.41 20.27 37.11
C ALA A 253 -6.55 19.13 38.13
N GLU A 254 -7.16 18.03 37.72
CA GLU A 254 -7.39 16.80 38.46
C GLU A 254 -6.18 15.84 38.46
N GLN A 255 -5.00 16.32 38.01
CA GLN A 255 -3.75 15.57 37.90
C GLN A 255 -3.85 14.32 37.00
N GLN A 256 -4.80 14.29 36.07
CA GLN A 256 -4.88 13.25 35.05
C GLN A 256 -3.99 13.62 33.86
N VAL A 257 -3.23 12.63 33.39
CA VAL A 257 -2.45 12.73 32.15
C VAL A 257 -3.35 12.33 30.98
N HIS A 258 -3.59 13.28 30.08
CA HIS A 258 -4.34 13.09 28.84
C HIS A 258 -3.40 12.97 27.65
N LEU A 259 -3.64 12.00 26.78
CA LEU A 259 -2.90 11.81 25.54
C LEU A 259 -3.69 12.32 24.33
N TRP A 260 -2.99 12.87 23.34
CA TRP A 260 -3.56 13.15 22.00
C TRP A 260 -2.49 13.09 20.91
N LEU A 261 -2.92 12.96 19.66
CA LEU A 261 -2.04 13.04 18.50
C LEU A 261 -2.03 14.47 17.96
N ASP A 262 -0.93 15.17 18.14
CA ASP A 262 -0.75 16.52 17.60
C ASP A 262 -0.15 16.50 16.18
N ARG A 263 -0.02 17.68 15.58
CA ARG A 263 0.57 17.83 14.24
C ARG A 263 2.02 17.33 14.16
N ARG A 264 2.78 17.37 15.26
CA ARG A 264 4.18 16.89 15.29
C ARG A 264 4.22 15.37 15.25
N VAL A 265 3.37 14.71 16.02
CA VAL A 265 3.22 13.24 16.01
C VAL A 265 2.78 12.77 14.62
N HIS A 266 1.72 13.36 14.06
CA HIS A 266 1.28 13.00 12.71
C HIS A 266 2.36 13.24 11.65
N ARG A 267 3.13 14.34 11.75
CA ARG A 267 4.25 14.60 10.84
C ARG A 267 5.27 13.47 10.84
N LEU A 268 5.65 13.00 12.02
CA LEU A 268 6.60 11.91 12.13
C LEU A 268 6.02 10.59 11.60
N GLN A 269 4.76 10.29 11.95
CA GLN A 269 4.06 9.11 11.43
C GLN A 269 4.06 9.12 9.89
N MET A 270 3.68 10.23 9.24
CA MET A 270 3.71 10.34 7.78
C MET A 270 5.10 10.09 7.18
N GLN A 271 6.15 10.60 7.81
CA GLN A 271 7.54 10.42 7.34
C GLN A 271 7.96 8.96 7.32
N GLN A 272 7.41 8.13 8.20
CA GLN A 272 7.72 6.71 8.29
C GLN A 272 6.75 5.86 7.47
N LEU A 273 5.45 6.18 7.50
CA LEU A 273 4.38 5.33 6.98
C LEU A 273 4.12 5.50 5.49
N ILE A 274 4.27 6.71 4.93
CA ILE A 274 4.10 6.91 3.48
C ILE A 274 5.14 6.08 2.69
N PRO A 275 6.44 6.13 3.01
CA PRO A 275 7.43 5.28 2.35
C PRO A 275 7.16 3.79 2.52
N LEU A 276 6.67 3.37 3.69
CA LEU A 276 6.29 1.99 3.96
C LEU A 276 5.16 1.53 3.01
N GLY A 277 4.09 2.32 2.87
CA GLY A 277 2.99 2.00 1.95
C GLY A 277 3.43 1.98 0.47
N VAL A 278 4.30 2.91 0.06
CA VAL A 278 4.87 2.93 -1.30
C VAL A 278 5.73 1.70 -1.57
N ASP A 279 6.59 1.32 -0.63
CA ASP A 279 7.47 0.17 -0.76
C ASP A 279 6.72 -1.16 -0.76
N ALA A 280 5.67 -1.29 0.05
CA ALA A 280 4.76 -2.43 0.01
C ALA A 280 4.03 -2.50 -1.34
N GLY A 281 3.55 -1.36 -1.86
CA GLY A 281 2.93 -1.29 -3.18
C GLY A 281 3.87 -1.72 -4.31
N ARG A 282 5.12 -1.22 -4.32
CA ARG A 282 6.18 -1.67 -5.25
C ARG A 282 6.39 -3.19 -5.13
N SER A 283 6.52 -3.69 -3.91
CA SER A 283 6.75 -5.11 -3.65
C SER A 283 5.60 -6.00 -4.13
N ILE A 284 4.35 -5.55 -3.99
CA ILE A 284 3.18 -6.23 -4.55
C ILE A 284 3.22 -6.21 -6.08
N LEU A 285 3.64 -5.11 -6.71
CA LEU A 285 3.84 -5.06 -8.16
C LEU A 285 4.90 -6.07 -8.62
N ASP A 286 6.02 -6.19 -7.89
CA ASP A 286 7.06 -7.18 -8.19
C ASP A 286 6.55 -8.62 -8.00
N LEU A 287 5.64 -8.86 -7.05
CA LEU A 287 4.98 -10.16 -6.85
C LEU A 287 4.01 -10.50 -8.00
N VAL A 288 3.21 -9.51 -8.43
CA VAL A 288 2.20 -9.68 -9.48
C VAL A 288 2.86 -9.80 -10.86
N HIS A 289 3.91 -9.02 -11.11
CA HIS A 289 4.66 -8.96 -12.36
C HIS A 289 6.09 -9.42 -12.16
N ALA A 290 6.28 -10.69 -11.78
CA ALA A 290 7.63 -11.22 -11.64
C ALA A 290 8.39 -11.20 -12.97
N GLY A 291 9.70 -11.05 -12.88
CA GLY A 291 10.59 -11.03 -14.04
C GLY A 291 10.52 -12.32 -14.87
N TRP A 292 10.77 -12.17 -16.18
CA TRP A 292 11.01 -13.31 -17.06
C TRP A 292 12.31 -14.02 -16.63
N PRO A 293 12.31 -15.36 -16.51
CA PRO A 293 13.51 -16.12 -16.14
C PRO A 293 14.61 -16.05 -17.20
N ALA A 294 15.82 -16.48 -16.83
CA ALA A 294 16.93 -16.58 -17.77
C ALA A 294 16.58 -17.55 -18.93
N MET A 295 16.88 -17.13 -20.15
CA MET A 295 16.50 -17.83 -21.38
C MET A 295 17.58 -17.69 -22.45
N ASP A 296 17.89 -18.81 -23.10
CA ASP A 296 18.73 -18.88 -24.30
C ASP A 296 17.86 -19.29 -25.51
N VAL A 297 18.04 -18.62 -26.63
CA VAL A 297 17.28 -18.88 -27.87
C VAL A 297 18.26 -19.21 -28.99
N ASP A 298 18.17 -20.43 -29.51
CA ASP A 298 18.84 -20.82 -30.74
C ASP A 298 17.86 -20.69 -31.90
N ARG A 299 18.07 -19.66 -32.72
CA ARG A 299 17.17 -19.36 -33.85
C ARG A 299 17.31 -20.37 -34.98
N GLN A 300 18.51 -20.92 -35.20
CA GLN A 300 18.78 -21.86 -36.28
C GLN A 300 18.19 -23.23 -35.95
N ALA A 301 18.43 -23.72 -34.73
CA ALA A 301 17.87 -24.97 -34.24
C ALA A 301 16.43 -24.83 -33.72
N ARG A 302 15.83 -23.64 -33.79
CA ARG A 302 14.48 -23.31 -33.32
C ARG A 302 14.23 -23.82 -31.89
N THR A 303 15.21 -23.60 -31.03
CA THR A 303 15.23 -24.14 -29.67
C THR A 303 15.14 -23.00 -28.67
N VAL A 304 14.28 -23.15 -27.66
CA VAL A 304 14.25 -22.29 -26.47
C VAL A 304 14.76 -23.10 -25.29
N SER A 305 15.71 -22.55 -24.54
CA SER A 305 16.11 -23.10 -23.25
C SER A 305 15.85 -22.10 -22.14
N LEU A 306 15.25 -22.55 -21.04
CA LEU A 306 14.73 -21.72 -19.97
C LEU A 306 15.19 -22.28 -18.63
N THR A 307 15.61 -21.41 -17.71
CA THR A 307 15.84 -21.80 -16.30
C THR A 307 14.82 -21.08 -15.42
N PRO A 308 13.69 -21.71 -15.06
CA PRO A 308 12.50 -21.04 -14.51
C PRO A 308 12.72 -20.38 -13.15
N GLY A 309 13.71 -20.83 -12.37
CA GLY A 309 13.92 -20.37 -11.00
C GLY A 309 12.77 -20.80 -10.06
N ALA A 310 12.79 -20.31 -8.82
CA ALA A 310 11.79 -20.70 -7.81
C ALA A 310 10.37 -20.29 -8.20
N THR A 311 10.19 -19.06 -8.70
CA THR A 311 8.91 -18.44 -9.04
C THR A 311 8.10 -19.19 -10.10
N TRP A 312 8.78 -19.80 -11.08
CA TRP A 312 8.15 -20.47 -12.22
C TRP A 312 8.40 -21.98 -12.24
N SER A 313 8.92 -22.55 -11.15
CA SER A 313 9.30 -23.97 -11.06
C SER A 313 8.14 -24.95 -11.24
N ALA A 314 6.91 -24.52 -11.00
CA ALA A 314 5.68 -25.28 -11.19
C ALA A 314 4.80 -24.71 -12.33
N ALA A 315 5.34 -23.81 -13.15
CA ALA A 315 4.61 -23.17 -14.22
C ALA A 315 4.42 -24.09 -15.43
N THR A 316 3.48 -23.73 -16.30
CA THR A 316 3.39 -24.23 -17.67
C THR A 316 3.97 -23.17 -18.61
N LEU A 317 4.91 -23.57 -19.46
CA LEU A 317 5.34 -22.79 -20.62
C LEU A 317 4.42 -23.08 -21.81
N LEU A 318 3.80 -22.03 -22.33
CA LEU A 318 3.03 -22.04 -23.57
C LEU A 318 3.85 -21.35 -24.64
N VAL A 319 3.96 -21.97 -25.81
CA VAL A 319 4.51 -21.35 -27.00
C VAL A 319 3.36 -21.03 -27.93
N MET A 320 3.20 -19.75 -28.24
CA MET A 320 2.11 -19.24 -29.05
C MET A 320 2.65 -18.57 -30.31
N LEU A 321 1.94 -18.72 -31.42
CA LEU A 321 2.13 -17.92 -32.62
C LEU A 321 1.14 -16.75 -32.57
N GLU A 322 1.63 -15.53 -32.69
CA GLU A 322 0.79 -14.35 -32.87
C GLU A 322 0.89 -13.90 -34.32
N ASP A 323 -0.24 -13.83 -35.04
CA ASP A 323 -0.30 -13.40 -36.43
C ASP A 323 -0.18 -11.87 -36.60
N ALA A 324 -0.11 -11.40 -37.85
CA ALA A 324 -0.03 -9.97 -38.16
C ALA A 324 -1.24 -9.15 -37.68
N ALA A 325 -2.39 -9.79 -37.46
CA ALA A 325 -3.59 -9.18 -36.87
C ALA A 325 -3.58 -9.22 -35.33
N GLY A 326 -2.52 -9.77 -34.72
CA GLY A 326 -2.39 -9.92 -33.28
C GLY A 326 -3.13 -11.12 -32.72
N ARG A 327 -3.64 -12.05 -33.53
CA ARG A 327 -4.35 -13.23 -33.03
C ARG A 327 -3.37 -14.30 -32.58
N ARG A 328 -3.59 -14.86 -31.39
CA ARG A 328 -2.74 -15.88 -30.81
C ARG A 328 -3.31 -17.28 -30.98
N GLU A 329 -2.43 -18.22 -31.27
CA GLU A 329 -2.71 -19.66 -31.28
C GLU A 329 -1.59 -20.40 -30.52
N ALA A 330 -1.96 -21.25 -29.57
CA ALA A 330 -0.98 -22.08 -28.86
C ALA A 330 -0.53 -23.23 -29.77
N ILE A 331 0.79 -23.35 -29.96
CA ILE A 331 1.41 -24.37 -30.82
C ILE A 331 2.19 -25.41 -30.02
N ALA A 332 2.57 -25.10 -28.77
CA ALA A 332 3.16 -26.06 -27.85
C ALA A 332 2.85 -25.70 -26.38
N GLU A 333 2.83 -26.71 -25.53
CA GLU A 333 2.66 -26.59 -24.08
C GLU A 333 3.63 -27.53 -23.36
N MET A 334 4.26 -27.05 -22.30
CA MET A 334 5.22 -27.81 -21.51
C MET A 334 5.11 -27.47 -20.03
N ALA A 335 4.84 -28.46 -19.18
CA ALA A 335 4.93 -28.28 -17.73
C ALA A 335 6.40 -28.19 -17.28
N MET A 336 6.74 -27.19 -16.49
CA MET A 336 8.04 -27.10 -15.81
C MET A 336 8.10 -28.13 -14.68
N GLN A 337 9.29 -28.66 -14.42
CA GLN A 337 9.53 -29.72 -13.44
C GLN A 337 10.65 -29.28 -12.50
N GLY A 338 10.37 -28.28 -11.66
CA GLY A 338 11.32 -27.74 -10.71
C GLY A 338 12.22 -26.64 -11.30
N PRO A 339 13.35 -26.33 -10.64
CA PRO A 339 14.22 -25.21 -11.03
C PRO A 339 15.23 -25.56 -12.13
N ALA A 340 15.24 -26.81 -12.63
CA ALA A 340 16.21 -27.28 -13.62
C ALA A 340 16.01 -26.59 -14.98
N ARG A 341 17.04 -26.61 -15.82
CA ARG A 341 16.97 -26.06 -17.18
C ARG A 341 16.04 -26.91 -18.04
N HIS A 342 15.06 -26.27 -18.67
CA HIS A 342 14.13 -26.87 -19.62
C HIS A 342 14.51 -26.51 -21.05
N ARG A 343 14.30 -27.43 -22.00
CA ARG A 343 14.60 -27.21 -23.42
C ARG A 343 13.39 -27.60 -24.28
N VAL A 344 12.88 -26.64 -25.05
CA VAL A 344 11.86 -26.85 -26.08
C VAL A 344 12.57 -26.90 -27.43
N VAL A 345 12.48 -28.03 -28.11
CA VAL A 345 13.06 -28.25 -29.45
C VAL A 345 11.96 -28.03 -30.48
N GLU A 346 12.30 -27.45 -31.63
CA GLU A 346 11.32 -27.05 -32.66
C GLU A 346 10.18 -26.20 -32.09
N ALA A 347 10.52 -25.23 -31.26
CA ALA A 347 9.56 -24.40 -30.54
C ALA A 347 8.64 -23.59 -31.48
N TRP A 348 9.02 -23.39 -32.76
CA TRP A 348 8.19 -22.75 -33.76
C TRP A 348 8.39 -23.34 -35.17
N PRO A 349 7.43 -23.11 -36.10
CA PRO A 349 7.54 -23.59 -37.49
C PRO A 349 8.77 -23.04 -38.22
N ALA A 350 9.31 -23.82 -39.17
CA ALA A 350 10.50 -23.41 -39.93
C ALA A 350 10.28 -22.15 -40.78
N ALA A 351 9.06 -21.99 -41.31
CA ALA A 351 8.62 -20.78 -41.98
C ALA A 351 7.54 -20.11 -41.14
N LEU A 352 7.83 -18.91 -40.65
CA LEU A 352 6.84 -18.07 -39.97
C LEU A 352 6.04 -17.30 -41.03
N PRO A 353 4.71 -17.20 -40.90
CA PRO A 353 3.93 -16.31 -41.75
C PRO A 353 4.42 -14.88 -41.61
N GLU A 354 4.29 -14.09 -42.69
CA GLU A 354 4.69 -12.69 -42.70
C GLU A 354 3.97 -11.91 -41.59
N GLY A 355 4.74 -11.13 -40.83
CA GLY A 355 4.21 -10.33 -39.71
C GLY A 355 3.89 -11.15 -38.45
N SER A 356 4.05 -12.47 -38.46
CA SER A 356 3.87 -13.29 -37.27
C SER A 356 5.08 -13.25 -36.33
N ARG A 357 4.83 -13.45 -35.03
CA ARG A 357 5.87 -13.57 -34.00
C ARG A 357 5.58 -14.71 -33.04
N VAL A 358 6.62 -15.21 -32.37
CA VAL A 358 6.49 -16.23 -31.33
C VAL A 358 6.38 -15.56 -29.98
N VAL A 359 5.36 -15.91 -29.21
CA VAL A 359 5.12 -15.42 -27.86
C VAL A 359 5.24 -16.60 -26.90
N LEU A 360 6.11 -16.47 -25.91
CA LEU A 360 6.25 -17.41 -24.83
C LEU A 360 5.43 -16.91 -23.65
N VAL A 361 4.62 -17.75 -23.04
CA VAL A 361 3.85 -17.41 -21.84
C VAL A 361 4.16 -18.43 -20.76
N LEU A 362 4.59 -17.95 -19.59
CA LEU A 362 4.66 -18.78 -18.38
C LEU A 362 3.39 -18.55 -17.59
N ARG A 363 2.69 -19.63 -17.25
CA ARG A 363 1.47 -19.62 -16.44
C ARG A 363 1.68 -20.47 -15.19
N ASN A 364 1.51 -19.88 -14.02
CA ASN A 364 1.49 -20.64 -12.77
C ASN A 364 0.15 -21.33 -12.55
N PRO A 365 0.07 -22.34 -11.64
CA PRO A 365 -1.19 -22.94 -11.25
C PRO A 365 -2.22 -21.90 -10.80
N ALA A 366 -3.49 -22.16 -11.06
CA ALA A 366 -4.58 -21.25 -10.71
C ALA A 366 -4.53 -20.88 -9.21
N GLY A 367 -4.63 -19.58 -8.92
CA GLY A 367 -4.57 -19.06 -7.55
C GLY A 367 -3.16 -18.71 -7.05
N THR A 368 -2.10 -19.01 -7.81
CA THR A 368 -0.72 -18.68 -7.46
C THR A 368 -0.29 -17.36 -8.10
N LEU A 369 0.44 -16.52 -7.35
CA LEU A 369 1.11 -15.33 -7.88
C LEU A 369 2.60 -15.57 -8.12
N PRO A 370 3.20 -14.94 -9.15
CA PRO A 370 2.54 -14.26 -10.27
C PRO A 370 1.64 -15.23 -11.07
N ALA A 371 0.51 -14.76 -11.61
CA ALA A 371 -0.42 -15.63 -12.34
C ALA A 371 0.16 -16.08 -13.69
N ALA A 372 0.67 -15.12 -14.46
CA ALA A 372 1.34 -15.36 -15.74
C ALA A 372 2.26 -14.20 -16.12
N THR A 373 3.19 -14.47 -17.05
CA THR A 373 4.06 -13.48 -17.69
C THR A 373 4.32 -13.89 -19.13
N GLU A 374 4.67 -12.94 -20.00
CA GLU A 374 4.96 -13.20 -21.41
C GLU A 374 6.30 -12.63 -21.86
N HIS A 375 6.86 -13.25 -22.90
CA HIS A 375 8.03 -12.76 -23.62
C HIS A 375 7.87 -13.02 -25.12
N ALA A 376 7.88 -11.95 -25.91
CA ALA A 376 7.84 -12.04 -27.37
C ALA A 376 9.26 -12.19 -27.92
N LEU A 377 9.47 -13.22 -28.74
CA LEU A 377 10.73 -13.44 -29.44
C LEU A 377 10.80 -12.58 -30.70
N ASP A 378 11.82 -11.74 -30.81
CA ASP A 378 12.19 -11.14 -32.10
C ASP A 378 13.04 -12.14 -32.89
N LEU A 379 12.38 -12.75 -33.88
CA LEU A 379 12.95 -13.77 -34.76
C LEU A 379 13.47 -13.18 -36.07
N ARG A 380 13.39 -11.86 -36.26
CA ARG A 380 14.10 -11.21 -37.35
C ARG A 380 15.60 -11.53 -37.20
N PRO A 381 16.30 -11.87 -38.29
CA PRO A 381 17.75 -11.97 -38.23
C PRO A 381 18.27 -10.66 -37.62
N PRO A 382 19.27 -10.71 -36.71
CA PRO A 382 19.90 -9.48 -36.26
C PRO A 382 20.25 -8.72 -37.54
N ALA A 383 19.69 -7.51 -37.70
CA ALA A 383 20.08 -6.68 -38.81
C ALA A 383 21.61 -6.66 -38.76
N GLU A 384 22.28 -7.10 -39.84
CA GLU A 384 23.70 -6.81 -40.02
C GLU A 384 23.85 -5.38 -39.56
N GLU A 385 24.69 -5.15 -38.54
CA GLU A 385 24.88 -3.85 -37.92
C GLU A 385 25.10 -2.83 -39.04
N SER A 386 24.02 -2.21 -39.49
CA SER A 386 24.06 -1.10 -40.42
C SER A 386 24.82 -0.07 -39.63
N GLU A 387 26.10 0.11 -39.96
CA GLU A 387 27.01 1.10 -39.39
C GLU A 387 26.17 2.29 -38.95
N ALA A 388 25.95 2.38 -37.65
CA ALA A 388 25.05 3.37 -37.09
C ALA A 388 25.65 4.72 -37.46
N THR A 389 25.13 5.34 -38.50
CA THR A 389 25.49 6.71 -38.85
C THR A 389 25.14 7.50 -37.59
N PRO A 390 26.12 8.13 -36.92
CA PRO A 390 25.88 8.75 -35.63
C PRO A 390 24.80 9.81 -35.82
N VAL A 391 23.62 9.52 -35.27
CA VAL A 391 22.53 10.48 -35.21
C VAL A 391 23.06 11.67 -34.41
N PRO A 392 23.11 12.89 -34.99
CA PRO A 392 23.55 14.05 -34.24
C PRO A 392 22.65 14.17 -33.01
N ARG A 393 23.26 14.09 -31.83
CA ARG A 393 22.58 14.34 -30.55
C ARG A 393 21.81 15.64 -30.68
N ALA A 394 20.49 15.56 -30.70
CA ALA A 394 19.65 16.70 -30.45
C ALA A 394 20.03 17.22 -29.07
N THR A 395 20.72 18.36 -29.04
CA THR A 395 20.91 19.14 -27.82
C THR A 395 19.54 19.39 -27.23
N MET A 396 19.25 18.76 -26.09
CA MET A 396 18.07 19.11 -25.31
C MET A 396 18.07 20.62 -25.10
N PRO A 397 16.95 21.32 -25.37
CA PRO A 397 16.87 22.73 -25.04
C PRO A 397 17.17 22.88 -23.56
N LYS A 398 18.20 23.66 -23.25
CA LYS A 398 18.50 24.11 -21.89
C LYS A 398 17.19 24.52 -21.25
N ALA A 399 16.80 23.85 -20.17
CA ALA A 399 15.69 24.29 -19.35
C ALA A 399 15.93 25.75 -19.01
N ARG A 400 15.06 26.63 -19.53
CA ARG A 400 15.05 28.04 -19.15
C ARG A 400 14.91 28.06 -17.63
N SER A 401 15.95 28.51 -16.96
CA SER A 401 15.89 28.94 -15.57
C SER A 401 14.91 30.09 -15.50
N GLY A 402 13.63 29.77 -15.27
CA GLY A 402 12.63 30.73 -14.86
C GLY A 402 13.06 31.26 -13.50
N GLY A 403 13.64 32.47 -13.50
CA GLY A 403 13.83 33.24 -12.28
C GLY A 403 12.50 33.39 -11.54
N PRO A 404 12.53 33.66 -10.22
CA PRO A 404 11.34 33.71 -9.40
C PRO A 404 10.35 34.73 -9.97
N ALA A 405 9.18 34.26 -10.34
CA ALA A 405 8.06 35.13 -10.66
C ALA A 405 7.71 35.91 -9.38
N THR A 406 8.09 37.18 -9.33
CA THR A 406 7.58 38.14 -8.37
C THR A 406 6.07 38.20 -8.53
N ARG A 407 5.36 37.62 -7.57
CA ARG A 407 3.91 37.68 -7.46
C ARG A 407 3.53 39.13 -7.12
N PRO A 408 2.60 39.77 -7.85
CA PRO A 408 2.11 41.08 -7.46
C PRO A 408 1.39 40.99 -6.12
N SER A 409 1.82 41.84 -5.18
CA SER A 409 1.16 42.12 -3.92
C SER A 409 -0.25 42.66 -4.21
N GLY A 410 -1.25 41.80 -4.06
CA GLY A 410 -2.66 42.13 -4.25
C GLY A 410 -3.48 41.70 -3.05
N ALA A 411 -3.95 42.69 -2.29
CA ALA A 411 -5.07 42.68 -1.34
C ALA A 411 -5.09 41.57 -0.27
N ARG A 412 -4.64 41.96 0.92
CA ARG A 412 -4.94 41.33 2.22
C ARG A 412 -6.48 41.30 2.42
N PRO A 413 -7.11 40.15 2.69
CA PRO A 413 -8.49 40.14 3.19
C PRO A 413 -8.54 40.83 4.57
N PRO A 414 -9.62 41.54 4.92
CA PRO A 414 -9.71 42.19 6.21
C PRO A 414 -9.72 41.17 7.34
N LEU A 415 -8.88 41.42 8.35
CA LEU A 415 -8.94 40.79 9.66
C LEU A 415 -10.35 40.97 10.23
N ARG A 416 -11.10 39.87 10.36
CA ARG A 416 -12.30 39.86 11.20
C ARG A 416 -11.85 40.10 12.64
N LYS A 417 -12.29 41.22 13.20
CA LYS A 417 -12.19 41.53 14.63
C LYS A 417 -12.82 40.39 15.42
N ALA A 418 -12.09 39.89 16.41
CA ALA A 418 -12.67 39.16 17.52
C ALA A 418 -13.68 40.10 18.21
N SER A 419 -14.93 39.66 18.32
CA SER A 419 -15.91 40.29 19.19
C SER A 419 -15.68 39.78 20.60
N ASP A 420 -15.26 40.69 21.47
CA ASP A 420 -15.32 40.56 22.91
C ASP A 420 -16.77 40.39 23.39
N GLY A 421 -16.93 39.60 24.46
CA GLY A 421 -17.95 39.83 25.48
C GLY A 421 -19.18 38.92 25.46
N ALA A 422 -19.23 37.97 26.40
CA ALA A 422 -20.32 37.87 27.38
C ALA A 422 -19.97 36.83 28.47
N THR A 423 -19.64 37.34 29.65
CA THR A 423 -19.83 36.66 30.95
C THR A 423 -21.32 36.44 31.21
N PRO A 424 -21.73 35.35 31.88
CA PRO A 424 -22.97 35.34 32.64
C PRO A 424 -22.66 35.60 34.11
N ASP A 425 -23.25 36.69 34.61
CA ASP A 425 -23.42 36.94 36.02
C ASP A 425 -24.36 35.90 36.65
N SER A 426 -24.11 35.72 37.94
CA SER A 426 -24.92 35.08 38.98
C SER A 426 -26.40 35.45 38.96
N GLU A 427 -27.25 34.43 39.06
CA GLU A 427 -28.34 34.31 40.05
C GLU A 427 -28.64 32.83 40.32
#